data_AF-A0A8T6M2P7-F1
#
_entry.id   AF-A0A8T6M2P7-F1
#
_cell.length_a   1.000
_cell.length_b   1.000
_cell.length_c   1.000
_cell.angle_alpha   90.00
_cell.angle_beta   90.00
_cell.angle_gamma   90.00
#
_symmetry.space_group_name_H-M   'P 1'
#
loop_
_entity.id
_entity.type
_entity.pdbx_description
1 polymer ?
#
loop_
_entity_poly.entity_id
_entity_poly.type
_entity_poly.pdbx_seq_one_letter_code
_entity_poly.pdbx_strand_id
1 'polypeptide(L)'
;MKKIEQILIALAIIGIIILIPKTFTGKVTLEDKYSYTKAICDENNYCEDYVIECSGSSLARLTPTGFALQQEENWKDTRENENFCD
;
A
#
# COMPACT_ATOMS: atom_id res chain seq x y z
N MET A 1 -56.79 -4.44 2.67
CA MET A 1 -55.65 -4.39 3.59
C MET A 1 -55.94 -3.30 4.60
N LYS A 2 -56.08 -3.67 5.88
CA LYS A 2 -56.56 -2.75 6.92
C LYS A 2 -55.46 -1.72 7.20
N LYS A 3 -55.82 -0.45 7.39
CA LYS A 3 -54.85 0.64 7.66
C LYS A 3 -53.84 0.30 8.77
N ILE A 4 -54.25 -0.54 9.72
CA ILE A 4 -53.41 -1.05 10.82
C ILE A 4 -52.29 -1.99 10.31
N GLU A 5 -52.56 -2.86 9.34
CA GLU A 5 -51.56 -3.77 8.74
C GLU A 5 -50.45 -2.96 8.05
N GLN A 6 -50.82 -1.86 7.38
CA GLN A 6 -49.85 -0.97 6.74
C GLN A 6 -48.95 -0.24 7.75
N ILE A 7 -49.50 0.16 8.90
CA ILE A 7 -48.74 0.81 9.97
C ILE A 7 -47.74 -0.16 10.61
N LEU A 8 -48.14 -1.42 10.83
CA LEU A 8 -47.26 -2.45 11.39
C LEU A 8 -46.09 -2.76 10.45
N ILE A 9 -46.34 -2.85 9.14
CA ILE A 9 -45.29 -3.05 8.13
C ILE A 9 -44.33 -1.86 8.11
N ALA A 10 -44.83 -0.62 8.18
CA ALA A 10 -43.98 0.57 8.21
C ALA A 10 -43.07 0.61 9.45
N LEU A 11 -43.59 0.25 10.62
CA LEU A 11 -42.80 0.20 11.86
C LEU A 11 -41.72 -0.90 11.82
N ALA A 12 -42.03 -2.06 11.24
CA ALA A 12 -41.06 -3.13 11.07
C ALA A 12 -39.88 -2.72 10.17
N ILE A 13 -40.16 -2.02 9.07
CA ILE A 13 -39.13 -1.53 8.14
C ILE A 13 -38.23 -0.49 8.82
N ILE A 14 -38.81 0.44 9.59
CA ILE A 14 -38.04 1.45 10.33
C ILE A 14 -37.13 0.79 11.37
N GLY A 15 -37.62 -0.23 12.08
CA GLY A 15 -36.82 -1.00 13.04
C GLY A 15 -35.60 -1.68 12.39
N ILE A 16 -35.77 -2.24 11.19
CA ILE A 16 -34.68 -2.87 10.43
C ILE A 16 -33.63 -1.84 10.00
N ILE A 17 -34.04 -0.64 9.58
CA ILE A 17 -33.12 0.43 9.15
C ILE A 17 -32.23 0.91 10.31
N ILE A 18 -32.75 0.93 11.55
CA ILE A 18 -31.99 1.33 12.74
C ILE A 18 -30.89 0.30 13.09
N LEU A 19 -31.10 -0.98 12.75
CA LEU A 19 -30.15 -2.06 13.00
C LEU A 19 -29.01 -2.14 11.97
N ILE A 20 -29.05 -1.34 10.90
CA ILE A 20 -27.97 -1.33 9.91
C ILE A 20 -26.74 -0.65 10.55
N PRO A 21 -25.62 -1.37 10.73
CA PRO A 21 -24.43 -0.79 11.31
C PRO A 21 -23.93 0.35 10.43
N LYS A 22 -23.72 1.53 11.03
CA LYS A 22 -23.22 2.75 10.36
C LYS A 22 -21.79 2.62 9.81
N THR A 23 -21.15 1.46 9.97
CA THR A 23 -19.73 1.23 9.69
C THR A 23 -19.47 0.59 8.32
N PHE A 24 -20.46 0.53 7.43
CA PHE A 24 -20.27 0.03 6.06
C PHE A 24 -19.58 1.01 5.11
N THR A 25 -18.96 2.07 5.64
CA THR A 25 -17.97 2.83 4.88
C THR A 25 -16.63 2.12 5.04
N GLY A 26 -16.29 1.25 4.08
CA GLY A 26 -14.95 0.67 4.01
C GLY A 26 -13.93 1.81 4.06
N LYS A 27 -12.97 1.76 4.99
CA LYS A 27 -11.82 2.65 4.97
C LYS A 27 -11.04 2.34 3.70
N VAL A 28 -11.25 3.14 2.66
CA VAL A 28 -10.30 3.22 1.56
C VAL A 28 -9.07 3.92 2.14
N THR A 29 -8.11 3.14 2.60
CA THR A 29 -6.77 3.66 2.84
C THR A 29 -6.19 3.97 1.46
N LEU A 30 -6.25 5.23 1.08
CA LEU A 30 -5.36 5.78 0.05
C LEU A 30 -3.97 5.70 0.67
N GLU A 31 -3.32 4.54 0.58
CA GLU A 31 -1.90 4.46 0.87
C GLU A 31 -1.19 5.29 -0.18
N ASP A 32 -0.41 6.28 0.27
CA ASP A 32 0.33 7.17 -0.61
C ASP A 32 1.31 6.33 -1.45
N LYS A 33 1.06 6.29 -2.75
CA LYS A 33 1.92 5.57 -3.69
C LYS A 33 2.98 6.52 -4.22
N TYR A 34 4.22 6.11 -4.12
CA TYR A 34 5.35 6.87 -4.66
C TYR A 34 6.40 5.92 -5.23
N SER A 35 7.24 6.47 -6.10
CA SER A 35 8.32 5.73 -6.74
C SER A 35 9.56 6.59 -6.90
N TYR A 36 10.73 5.97 -6.78
CA TYR A 36 12.02 6.60 -6.97
C TYR A 36 13.06 5.58 -7.43
N THR A 37 14.24 6.04 -7.84
CA THR A 37 15.35 5.17 -8.27
C THR A 37 16.40 5.05 -7.17
N LYS A 38 16.92 3.84 -6.96
CA LYS A 38 17.99 3.57 -5.98
C LYS A 38 18.96 2.51 -6.52
N ALA A 39 20.25 2.75 -6.32
CA ALA A 39 21.28 1.75 -6.55
C ALA A 39 21.31 0.76 -5.38
N ILE A 40 21.29 -0.54 -5.68
CA ILE A 40 21.46 -1.62 -4.70
C ILE A 40 22.72 -2.39 -5.07
N CYS A 41 23.64 -2.48 -4.11
CA CYS A 41 24.94 -3.13 -4.31
C CYS A 41 25.02 -4.45 -3.54
N ASP A 42 25.62 -5.47 -4.14
CA ASP A 42 25.85 -6.78 -3.53
C ASP A 42 27.22 -6.87 -2.85
N GLU A 43 27.51 -8.03 -2.25
CA GLU A 43 28.79 -8.32 -1.58
C GLU A 43 29.98 -8.40 -2.55
N ASN A 44 29.72 -8.51 -3.86
CA ASN A 44 30.75 -8.57 -4.90
C ASN A 44 31.03 -7.18 -5.50
N ASN A 45 30.59 -6.09 -4.86
CA ASN A 45 30.74 -4.72 -5.36
C ASN A 45 30.03 -4.49 -6.71
N TYR A 46 29.04 -5.30 -7.03
CA TYR A 46 28.16 -5.10 -8.18
C TYR A 46 26.95 -4.27 -7.75
N CYS A 47 26.76 -3.12 -8.40
CA CYS A 47 25.65 -2.21 -8.11
C CYS A 47 24.71 -2.13 -9.31
N GLU A 48 23.43 -2.34 -9.08
CA GLU A 48 22.38 -2.19 -10.09
C GLU A 48 21.33 -1.16 -9.64
N ASP A 49 20.86 -0.34 -10.58
CA ASP A 49 19.83 0.65 -10.33
C ASP A 49 18.43 0.04 -10.45
N TYR A 50 17.61 0.27 -9.44
CA TYR A 50 16.23 -0.21 -9.36
C TYR A 50 15.25 0.96 -9.29
N VAL A 51 14.09 0.80 -9.93
CA VAL A 51 12.89 1.55 -9.60
C VAL A 51 12.22 0.88 -8.40
N ILE A 52 12.10 1.63 -7.31
CA ILE A 52 11.42 1.24 -6.09
C ILE A 52 10.03 1.85 -6.10
N GLU A 53 9.00 1.04 -5.92
CA GLU A 53 7.62 1.47 -5.80
C GLU A 53 7.11 1.12 -4.39
N CYS A 54 6.62 2.12 -3.68
CA CYS A 54 6.13 2.00 -2.30
C CYS A 54 4.62 2.30 -2.23
N SER A 55 3.96 1.65 -1.26
CA SER A 55 2.59 1.91 -0.84
C SER A 55 2.62 2.26 0.64
N GLY A 56 2.65 3.56 0.96
CA GLY A 56 3.05 4.03 2.29
C GLY A 56 4.47 3.53 2.63
N SER A 57 4.62 2.93 3.82
CA SER A 57 5.90 2.37 4.30
C SER A 57 6.18 0.95 3.80
N SER A 58 5.34 0.40 2.93
CA SER A 58 5.49 -0.97 2.41
C SER A 58 6.08 -0.97 1.00
N LEU A 59 7.12 -1.80 0.80
CA LEU A 59 7.65 -2.07 -0.54
C LEU A 59 6.61 -2.82 -1.36
N ALA A 60 6.12 -2.18 -2.43
CA ALA A 60 5.18 -2.78 -3.34
C ALA A 60 5.90 -3.52 -4.47
N ARG A 61 6.96 -2.91 -5.04
CA ARG A 61 7.70 -3.51 -6.15
C ARG A 61 9.12 -2.95 -6.25
N LEU A 62 10.01 -3.81 -6.75
CA LEU A 62 11.38 -3.51 -7.10
C LEU A 62 11.60 -3.94 -8.55
N THR A 63 11.97 -3.02 -9.44
CA THR A 63 12.18 -3.30 -10.86
C THR A 63 13.58 -2.87 -11.30
N PRO A 64 14.43 -3.80 -11.79
CA PRO A 64 15.75 -3.42 -12.30
C PRO A 64 15.60 -2.52 -13.52
N THR A 65 16.40 -1.46 -13.58
CA THR A 65 16.45 -0.56 -14.74
C THR A 65 17.28 -1.14 -15.88
N GLY A 66 18.10 -2.15 -15.59
CA GLY A 66 19.10 -2.72 -16.51
C GLY A 66 20.41 -1.94 -16.56
N PHE A 67 20.54 -0.84 -15.79
CA PHE A 67 21.81 -0.17 -15.59
C PHE A 67 22.52 -0.73 -14.37
N ALA A 68 23.75 -1.20 -14.58
CA ALA A 68 24.59 -1.70 -13.52
C ALA A 68 26.06 -1.36 -13.77
N LEU A 69 26.83 -1.34 -12.68
CA LEU A 69 28.27 -1.10 -12.71
C LEU A 69 28.96 -2.01 -11.70
N GLN A 70 30.17 -2.43 -12.05
CA GLN A 70 31.07 -3.15 -11.17
C GLN A 70 32.03 -2.15 -10.53
N GLN A 71 32.03 -2.04 -9.20
CA GLN A 71 32.99 -1.21 -8.47
C GLN A 71 34.30 -1.97 -8.24
N GLU A 72 35.34 -1.23 -7.84
CA GLU A 72 36.65 -1.78 -7.47
C GLU A 72 36.56 -2.68 -6.22
N GLU A 73 37.50 -3.61 -6.05
CA GLU A 73 37.51 -4.60 -4.96
C GLU A 73 37.51 -3.97 -3.55
N ASN A 74 38.15 -2.80 -3.40
CA ASN A 74 38.21 -2.08 -2.12
C ASN A 74 37.10 -1.03 -1.95
N TRP A 75 36.16 -0.95 -2.90
CA TRP A 75 35.03 -0.04 -2.78
C TRP A 75 34.09 -0.54 -1.66
N LYS A 76 33.50 0.41 -0.94
CA LYS A 76 32.54 0.13 0.12
C LYS A 76 31.31 1.01 -0.06
N ASP A 77 30.13 0.41 -0.08
CA ASP A 77 28.90 1.17 -0.05
C ASP A 77 28.71 1.78 1.35
N THR A 78 28.64 3.11 1.44
CA THR A 78 28.40 3.81 2.69
C THR A 78 26.91 3.94 3.04
N ARG A 79 26.00 3.53 2.13
CA ARG A 79 24.54 3.64 2.27
C ARG A 79 23.92 2.41 2.96
N GLU A 80 24.69 1.77 3.84
CA GLU A 80 24.27 0.54 4.53
C GLU A 80 22.94 0.74 5.29
N ASN A 81 22.02 -0.23 5.16
CA ASN A 81 20.79 -0.37 5.96
C ASN A 81 19.70 0.70 5.80
N GLU A 82 19.60 1.34 4.63
CA GLU A 82 18.46 2.21 4.36
C GLU A 82 17.19 1.39 4.01
N ASN A 83 16.09 1.65 4.70
CA ASN A 83 14.77 1.15 4.31
C ASN A 83 14.43 1.60 2.88
N PHE A 84 13.67 0.77 2.15
CA PHE A 84 13.23 1.12 0.80
C PHE A 84 12.03 2.08 0.79
N CYS A 85 11.25 2.12 1.86
CA CYS A 85 10.09 2.98 1.97
C CYS A 85 10.14 3.70 3.32
N ASP A 86 9.90 5.01 3.29
CA ASP A 86 9.74 5.89 4.45
C ASP A 86 8.27 6.02 4.85
#